data_AF-A0A2K3L4I5-F1
#
_entry.id   AF-A0A2K3L4I5-F1
#
_cell.length_a   1.000
_cell.length_b   1.000
_cell.length_c   1.000
_cell.angle_alpha   90.00
_cell.angle_beta   90.00
_cell.angle_gamma   90.00
#
_symmetry.space_group_name_H-M   'P 1'
#
loop_
_entity.id
_entity.type
_entity.pdbx_description
1 polymer ?
#
loop_
_entity_poly.entity_id
_entity_poly.type
_entity_poly.pdbx_seq_one_letter_code
_entity_poly.pdbx_strand_id
1 'polypeptide(L)'
;GVEVAERVSHFGIQGNLISFLIGPLKQSTATAAENVNIWAGTASLLPLFGAFIADSFLGRYRTIIIASLIYILGLSLLTLSAMLPSLVKSKCQVDSTFIFCSPHSQVILFFISLYLVAIGQSGHKPCVQAFGADQFDDKHPKELIARGSFFNWWYFTMVAVCSATILVLTYIQDNYSWVLGFGIPCVVMIIGLIVFLLGTMTYRFNIKVNDKSPFLRIGRVFVAAVKNRRNTLSSPSIEEESGGIVLCQGSKQFNFLNKALLAPEGSEEDETCTLNEVEEAKAILRLIPIWATCLVYGIVFAQVFTFFTKQGKSMERTIFPGFDIPPASLQTITDLAIVLISPVYDRIFVPVARSLTGIPSGITMLQRIGTGIFLSIFTVIVAALVEIKRLKTAQEYELVDDPNAIVPMSPK
;
A
#
# COMPACT_ATOMS: atom_id res chain seq x y z
N GLY A 1 0.74 -1.81 -18.38
CA GLY A 1 -0.27 -0.76 -18.60
C GLY A 1 -0.90 -0.35 -17.29
N VAL A 2 -1.95 -1.07 -16.88
CA VAL A 2 -2.73 -0.78 -15.66
C VAL A 2 -1.90 -0.62 -14.38
N GLU A 3 -0.95 -1.52 -14.10
CA GLU A 3 -0.12 -1.41 -12.89
C GLU A 3 0.65 -0.08 -12.84
N VAL A 4 1.29 0.29 -13.95
CA VAL A 4 2.04 1.55 -14.06
C VAL A 4 1.11 2.73 -13.82
N ALA A 5 -0.08 2.72 -14.42
CA ALA A 5 -1.05 3.78 -14.26
C ALA A 5 -1.58 3.91 -12.83
N GLU A 6 -1.78 2.78 -12.15
CA GLU A 6 -2.13 2.75 -10.73
C GLU A 6 -1.05 3.36 -9.87
N ARG A 7 0.23 3.04 -10.10
CA ARG A 7 1.34 3.64 -9.33
C ARG A 7 1.50 5.12 -9.58
N VAL A 8 1.39 5.58 -10.82
CA VAL A 8 1.39 7.02 -11.15
C VAL A 8 0.29 7.72 -10.36
N SER A 9 -0.89 7.12 -10.28
CA SER A 9 -2.03 7.71 -9.58
C SER A 9 -1.87 7.71 -8.07
N HIS A 10 -1.46 6.58 -7.49
CA HIS A 10 -1.31 6.43 -6.04
C HIS A 10 -0.20 7.35 -5.50
N PHE A 11 1.00 7.29 -6.09
CA PHE A 11 2.12 8.13 -5.64
C PHE A 11 1.93 9.59 -6.03
N GLY A 12 1.26 9.89 -7.14
CA GLY A 12 0.92 11.26 -7.53
C GLY A 12 -0.02 11.93 -6.52
N ILE A 13 -0.98 11.18 -5.94
CA ILE A 13 -1.84 11.69 -4.87
C ILE A 13 -1.08 11.70 -3.55
N GLN A 14 -0.58 10.54 -3.10
CA GLN A 14 0.02 10.37 -1.78
C GLN A 14 1.22 11.29 -1.56
N GLY A 15 2.06 11.45 -2.57
CA GLY A 15 3.32 12.19 -2.48
C GLY A 15 3.12 13.64 -2.02
N ASN A 16 2.06 14.31 -2.46
CA ASN A 16 1.86 15.73 -2.15
C ASN A 16 0.49 16.04 -1.52
N LEU A 17 -0.22 15.01 -1.05
CA LEU A 17 -1.54 15.16 -0.44
C LEU A 17 -1.52 16.13 0.74
N ILE A 18 -0.48 16.07 1.58
CA ILE A 18 -0.34 16.97 2.74
C ILE A 18 -0.31 18.45 2.33
N SER A 19 0.38 18.79 1.23
CA SER A 19 0.45 20.16 0.72
C SER A 19 -0.90 20.64 0.19
N PHE A 20 -1.68 19.75 -0.44
CA PHE A 20 -3.04 20.06 -0.89
C PHE A 20 -3.98 20.36 0.29
N LEU A 21 -3.91 19.54 1.34
CA LEU A 21 -4.75 19.70 2.53
C LEU A 21 -4.42 20.99 3.29
N ILE A 22 -3.14 21.33 3.43
CA ILE A 22 -2.70 22.54 4.15
C ILE A 22 -2.92 23.82 3.32
N GLY A 23 -2.61 23.77 2.02
CA GLY A 23 -2.71 24.94 1.15
C GLY A 23 -4.14 25.19 0.67
N PRO A 24 -4.57 24.53 -0.43
CA PRO A 24 -5.92 24.65 -0.97
C PRO A 24 -7.06 24.44 0.02
N LEU A 25 -7.03 23.40 0.86
CA LEU A 25 -8.12 23.12 1.83
C LEU A 25 -7.94 23.80 3.18
N LYS A 26 -6.81 24.50 3.41
CA LYS A 26 -6.52 25.30 4.61
C LYS A 26 -6.64 24.52 5.93
N GLN A 27 -6.34 23.23 5.94
CA GLN A 27 -6.29 22.44 7.16
C GLN A 27 -5.06 22.77 8.01
N SER A 28 -5.14 22.55 9.32
CA SER A 28 -3.97 22.57 10.20
C SER A 28 -2.99 21.45 9.82
N THR A 29 -1.70 21.62 10.13
CA THR A 29 -0.69 20.58 9.82
C THR A 29 -1.02 19.25 10.50
N ALA A 30 -1.52 19.28 11.74
CA ALA A 30 -1.91 18.08 12.49
C ALA A 30 -3.10 17.37 11.83
N THR A 31 -4.16 18.11 11.51
CA THR A 31 -5.36 17.57 10.85
C THR A 31 -5.05 17.03 9.45
N ALA A 32 -4.19 17.71 8.70
CA ALA A 32 -3.75 17.25 7.38
C ALA A 32 -2.97 15.93 7.49
N ALA A 33 -2.01 15.84 8.42
CA ALA A 33 -1.23 14.62 8.63
C ALA A 33 -2.12 13.45 9.09
N GLU A 34 -3.08 13.71 9.98
CA GLU A 34 -4.09 12.73 10.39
C GLU A 34 -4.88 12.20 9.19
N ASN A 35 -5.44 13.07 8.36
CA ASN A 35 -6.22 12.69 7.18
C ASN A 35 -5.39 11.89 6.16
N VAL A 36 -4.13 12.28 5.92
CA VAL A 36 -3.20 11.53 5.04
C VAL A 36 -2.97 10.13 5.59
N ASN A 37 -2.71 10.00 6.90
CA ASN A 37 -2.41 8.72 7.54
C ASN A 37 -3.64 7.81 7.60
N ILE A 38 -4.82 8.35 7.87
CA ILE A 38 -6.08 7.59 7.82
C ILE A 38 -6.28 7.05 6.41
N TRP A 39 -6.19 7.90 5.39
CA TRP A 39 -6.36 7.47 4.00
C TRP A 39 -5.33 6.41 3.58
N ALA A 40 -4.04 6.62 3.89
CA ALA A 40 -2.98 5.66 3.58
C ALA A 40 -3.19 4.31 4.30
N GLY A 41 -3.64 4.35 5.56
CA GLY A 41 -4.00 3.17 6.34
C GLY A 41 -5.19 2.43 5.72
N THR A 42 -6.27 3.14 5.38
CA THR A 42 -7.43 2.59 4.66
C THR A 42 -6.99 1.96 3.33
N ALA A 43 -6.22 2.67 2.51
CA ALA A 43 -5.75 2.19 1.21
C ALA A 43 -4.77 1.00 1.29
N SER A 44 -4.25 0.70 2.49
CA SER A 44 -3.40 -0.46 2.78
C SER A 44 -4.20 -1.66 3.33
N LEU A 45 -5.32 -1.43 4.01
CA LEU A 45 -6.20 -2.47 4.55
C LEU A 45 -7.24 -2.96 3.54
N LEU A 46 -7.83 -2.05 2.75
CA LEU A 46 -8.86 -2.36 1.75
C LEU A 46 -8.45 -3.43 0.73
N PRO A 47 -7.18 -3.56 0.28
CA PRO A 47 -6.76 -4.66 -0.58
C PRO A 47 -7.11 -6.06 -0.08
N LEU A 48 -7.23 -6.29 1.24
CA LEU A 48 -7.70 -7.56 1.79
C LEU A 48 -9.15 -7.85 1.36
N PHE A 49 -10.00 -6.83 1.39
CA PHE A 49 -11.38 -6.92 0.92
C PHE A 49 -11.45 -7.08 -0.61
N GLY A 50 -10.63 -6.34 -1.34
CA GLY A 50 -10.52 -6.48 -2.80
C GLY A 50 -10.07 -7.89 -3.23
N ALA A 51 -9.11 -8.47 -2.52
CA ALA A 51 -8.66 -9.85 -2.72
C ALA A 51 -9.78 -10.86 -2.44
N PHE A 52 -10.51 -10.68 -1.33
CA PHE A 52 -11.66 -11.53 -1.00
C PHE A 52 -12.72 -11.52 -2.11
N ILE A 53 -13.08 -10.35 -2.65
CA ILE A 53 -14.05 -10.24 -3.75
C ILE A 53 -13.52 -10.94 -5.01
N ALA A 54 -12.25 -10.69 -5.35
CA ALA A 54 -11.64 -11.25 -6.55
C ALA A 54 -11.58 -12.78 -6.50
N ASP A 55 -11.15 -13.35 -5.38
CA ASP A 55 -10.96 -14.79 -5.26
C ASP A 55 -12.27 -15.54 -4.99
N SER A 56 -13.32 -14.87 -4.46
CA SER A 56 -14.58 -15.53 -4.10
C SER A 56 -15.70 -15.37 -5.14
N PHE A 57 -15.74 -14.27 -5.89
CA PHE A 57 -16.90 -13.94 -6.74
C PHE A 57 -16.56 -13.53 -8.17
N LEU A 58 -15.65 -12.56 -8.34
CA LEU A 58 -15.49 -11.88 -9.64
C LEU A 58 -14.38 -12.46 -10.53
N GLY A 59 -13.38 -13.08 -9.93
CA GLY A 59 -12.10 -13.39 -10.59
C GLY A 59 -11.23 -12.14 -10.76
N ARG A 60 -9.91 -12.37 -10.86
CA ARG A 60 -8.89 -11.31 -10.90
C ARG A 60 -9.11 -10.31 -12.05
N TYR A 61 -9.39 -10.81 -13.26
CA TYR A 61 -9.58 -9.97 -14.45
C TYR A 61 -10.76 -8.99 -14.33
N ARG A 62 -11.95 -9.48 -13.93
CA ARG A 62 -13.13 -8.62 -13.79
C ARG A 62 -12.97 -7.63 -12.64
N THR A 63 -12.33 -8.05 -11.54
CA THR A 63 -11.99 -7.15 -10.44
C THR A 63 -11.08 -6.02 -10.91
N ILE A 64 -10.06 -6.28 -11.73
CA ILE A 64 -9.18 -5.24 -12.27
C ILE A 64 -9.95 -4.21 -13.10
N ILE A 65 -10.91 -4.65 -13.94
CA ILE A 65 -11.72 -3.73 -14.75
C ILE A 65 -12.61 -2.86 -13.85
N ILE A 66 -13.38 -3.47 -12.95
CA ILE A 66 -14.29 -2.74 -12.06
C ILE A 66 -13.49 -1.78 -11.17
N ALA A 67 -12.37 -2.24 -10.62
CA ALA A 67 -11.43 -1.43 -9.86
C ALA A 67 -10.92 -0.23 -10.66
N SER A 68 -10.55 -0.43 -11.94
CA SER A 68 -10.10 0.65 -12.82
C SER A 68 -11.20 1.69 -13.06
N LEU A 69 -12.44 1.27 -13.30
CA LEU A 69 -13.57 2.18 -13.50
C LEU A 69 -13.85 3.01 -12.24
N ILE A 70 -13.82 2.37 -11.06
CA ILE A 70 -13.96 3.06 -9.77
C ILE A 70 -12.80 4.04 -9.56
N TYR A 71 -11.57 3.65 -9.90
CA TYR A 71 -10.39 4.49 -9.78
C TYR A 71 -10.50 5.73 -10.69
N ILE A 72 -10.89 5.56 -11.96
CA ILE A 72 -11.10 6.65 -12.92
C ILE A 72 -12.19 7.60 -12.44
N LEU A 73 -13.30 7.08 -11.91
CA LEU A 73 -14.35 7.89 -11.30
C LEU A 73 -13.82 8.69 -10.12
N GLY A 74 -13.06 8.05 -9.21
CA GLY A 74 -12.39 8.71 -8.10
C GLY A 74 -11.48 9.85 -8.54
N LEU A 75 -10.59 9.60 -9.50
CA LEU A 75 -9.67 10.61 -10.03
C LEU A 75 -10.39 11.76 -10.75
N SER A 76 -11.47 11.46 -11.46
CA SER A 76 -12.30 12.46 -12.15
C SER A 76 -12.99 13.38 -11.15
N LEU A 77 -13.60 12.82 -10.09
CA LEU A 77 -14.22 13.59 -9.01
C LEU A 77 -13.17 14.37 -8.19
N LEU A 78 -11.98 13.80 -7.99
CA LEU A 78 -10.87 14.48 -7.31
C LEU A 78 -10.40 15.69 -8.10
N THR A 79 -10.25 15.55 -9.42
CA THR A 79 -9.92 16.64 -10.33
C THR A 79 -11.00 17.71 -10.31
N LEU A 80 -12.27 17.31 -10.36
CA LEU A 80 -13.41 18.23 -10.25
C LEU A 80 -13.39 19.01 -8.92
N SER A 81 -13.05 18.35 -7.81
CA SER A 81 -12.93 19.01 -6.51
C SER A 81 -11.83 20.09 -6.49
N ALA A 82 -10.75 19.90 -7.23
CA ALA A 82 -9.69 20.90 -7.39
C ALA A 82 -10.07 22.04 -8.34
N MET A 83 -10.98 21.80 -9.30
CA MET A 83 -11.50 22.83 -10.21
C MET A 83 -12.56 23.72 -9.58
N LEU A 84 -13.28 23.20 -8.57
CA LEU A 84 -14.43 23.86 -7.94
C LEU A 84 -14.12 25.30 -7.48
N PRO A 85 -13.00 25.60 -6.78
CA PRO A 85 -12.68 26.97 -6.39
C PRO A 85 -12.56 27.96 -7.55
N SER A 86 -11.98 27.53 -8.69
CA SER A 86 -11.83 28.36 -9.88
C SER A 86 -13.17 28.61 -10.57
N LEU A 87 -14.04 27.60 -10.61
CA LEU A 87 -15.40 27.70 -11.16
C LEU A 87 -16.30 28.60 -10.30
N VAL A 88 -16.17 28.50 -8.97
CA VAL A 88 -16.91 29.30 -7.99
C VAL A 88 -16.48 30.77 -8.04
N LYS A 89 -15.17 31.07 -8.12
CA LYS A 89 -14.67 32.45 -8.26
C LYS A 89 -15.17 33.14 -9.53
N SER A 90 -15.26 32.41 -10.64
CA SER A 90 -15.74 32.91 -11.93
C SER A 90 -17.27 33.16 -11.94
N LYS A 91 -18.06 32.30 -11.28
CA LYS A 91 -19.54 32.39 -11.27
C LYS A 91 -20.16 33.24 -10.15
N CYS A 92 -19.61 33.25 -8.92
CA CYS A 92 -20.16 34.09 -7.85
C CYS A 92 -19.87 35.61 -8.10
N GLN A 93 -19.23 35.98 -9.23
CA GLN A 93 -19.06 37.36 -9.70
C GLN A 93 -20.12 37.79 -10.73
N VAL A 94 -20.94 36.87 -11.27
CA VAL A 94 -21.81 37.15 -12.42
C VAL A 94 -23.30 37.14 -12.13
N ASP A 95 -23.84 36.39 -11.15
CA ASP A 95 -25.30 36.45 -10.90
C ASP A 95 -25.74 36.06 -9.48
N SER A 96 -26.72 36.81 -8.97
CA SER A 96 -27.38 36.65 -7.66
C SER A 96 -28.45 35.55 -7.64
N THR A 97 -28.12 34.33 -8.09
CA THR A 97 -28.98 33.14 -7.90
C THR A 97 -28.14 31.91 -7.47
N PHE A 98 -28.50 31.31 -6.33
CA PHE A 98 -27.80 30.21 -5.63
C PHE A 98 -27.62 28.96 -6.52
N ILE A 99 -26.55 28.14 -6.41
CA ILE A 99 -26.37 27.01 -5.47
C ILE A 99 -24.91 26.45 -5.66
N PHE A 100 -24.22 26.12 -4.56
CA PHE A 100 -22.81 25.65 -4.41
C PHE A 100 -21.69 26.68 -4.11
N CYS A 101 -21.96 27.87 -3.56
CA CYS A 101 -20.89 28.72 -2.99
C CYS A 101 -20.63 28.32 -1.49
N SER A 102 -20.19 27.08 -1.20
CA SER A 102 -19.68 26.72 0.14
C SER A 102 -18.37 25.93 0.07
N PRO A 103 -17.31 26.31 0.80
CA PRO A 103 -16.07 25.53 0.88
C PRO A 103 -16.31 24.10 1.42
N HIS A 104 -17.44 23.87 2.08
CA HIS A 104 -17.80 22.57 2.64
C HIS A 104 -18.11 21.51 1.56
N SER A 105 -18.77 21.89 0.46
CA SER A 105 -19.09 20.93 -0.63
C SER A 105 -17.83 20.46 -1.36
N GLN A 106 -16.84 21.34 -1.53
CA GLN A 106 -15.53 21.00 -2.08
C GLN A 106 -14.83 19.96 -1.22
N VAL A 107 -14.78 20.17 0.10
CA VAL A 107 -14.13 19.27 1.05
C VAL A 107 -14.82 17.90 1.06
N ILE A 108 -16.16 17.86 1.07
CA ILE A 108 -16.91 16.61 1.00
C ILE A 108 -16.60 15.85 -0.29
N LEU A 109 -16.67 16.53 -1.44
CA LEU A 109 -16.38 15.92 -2.74
C LEU A 109 -14.94 15.41 -2.81
N PHE A 110 -13.99 16.17 -2.27
CA PHE A 110 -12.59 15.78 -2.16
C PHE A 110 -12.43 14.48 -1.35
N PHE A 111 -13.00 14.38 -0.15
CA PHE A 111 -12.86 13.15 0.64
C PHE A 111 -13.60 11.96 0.03
N ILE A 112 -14.81 12.15 -0.52
CA ILE A 112 -15.54 11.08 -1.24
C ILE A 112 -14.68 10.54 -2.39
N SER A 113 -14.11 11.43 -3.19
CA SER A 113 -13.26 11.04 -4.33
C SER A 113 -11.97 10.36 -3.88
N LEU A 114 -11.33 10.86 -2.82
CA LEU A 114 -10.11 10.28 -2.25
C LEU A 114 -10.32 8.85 -1.72
N TYR A 115 -11.45 8.59 -1.04
CA TYR A 115 -11.79 7.23 -0.60
C TYR A 115 -12.25 6.33 -1.76
N LEU A 116 -12.89 6.89 -2.80
CA LEU A 116 -13.22 6.14 -4.00
C LEU A 116 -11.96 5.66 -4.74
N VAL A 117 -10.92 6.50 -4.78
CA VAL A 117 -9.58 6.09 -5.24
C VAL A 117 -9.02 4.93 -4.41
N ALA A 118 -9.14 4.98 -3.07
CA ALA A 118 -8.69 3.87 -2.21
C ALA A 118 -9.47 2.56 -2.48
N ILE A 119 -10.78 2.65 -2.76
CA ILE A 119 -11.60 1.51 -3.16
C ILE A 119 -11.14 0.97 -4.52
N GLY A 120 -10.89 1.83 -5.51
CA GLY A 120 -10.33 1.41 -6.80
C GLY A 120 -9.00 0.69 -6.62
N GLN A 121 -8.08 1.26 -5.84
CA GLN A 121 -6.77 0.66 -5.52
C GLN A 121 -6.89 -0.73 -4.87
N SER A 122 -7.93 -0.95 -4.07
CA SER A 122 -8.14 -2.21 -3.36
C SER A 122 -8.25 -3.43 -4.28
N GLY A 123 -8.87 -3.27 -5.45
CA GLY A 123 -9.00 -4.35 -6.43
C GLY A 123 -7.73 -4.54 -7.26
N HIS A 124 -6.99 -3.46 -7.52
CA HIS A 124 -5.75 -3.51 -8.31
C HIS A 124 -4.63 -4.24 -7.58
N LYS A 125 -4.29 -3.80 -6.37
CA LYS A 125 -3.12 -4.29 -5.62
C LYS A 125 -3.00 -5.82 -5.53
N PRO A 126 -4.05 -6.56 -5.13
CA PRO A 126 -3.95 -8.02 -5.04
C PRO A 126 -4.08 -8.72 -6.39
N CYS A 127 -4.80 -8.12 -7.35
CA CYS A 127 -5.17 -8.82 -8.58
C CYS A 127 -4.16 -8.65 -9.71
N VAL A 128 -3.60 -7.46 -9.93
CA VAL A 128 -2.81 -7.18 -11.15
C VAL A 128 -1.50 -7.97 -11.16
N GLN A 129 -0.79 -8.01 -10.04
CA GLN A 129 0.45 -8.78 -9.91
C GLN A 129 0.18 -10.29 -10.04
N ALA A 130 -0.87 -10.77 -9.37
CA ALA A 130 -1.27 -12.18 -9.42
C ALA A 130 -1.72 -12.59 -10.83
N PHE A 131 -2.50 -11.75 -11.51
CA PHE A 131 -2.93 -11.97 -12.88
C PHE A 131 -1.76 -11.95 -13.87
N GLY A 132 -0.76 -11.09 -13.64
CA GLY A 132 0.49 -11.09 -14.40
C GLY A 132 1.30 -12.38 -14.21
N ALA A 133 1.33 -12.91 -12.99
CA ALA A 133 1.96 -14.21 -12.72
C ALA A 133 1.25 -15.36 -13.44
N ASP A 134 -0.09 -15.34 -13.48
CA ASP A 134 -0.92 -16.37 -14.11
C ASP A 134 -0.70 -16.50 -15.63
N GLN A 135 0.00 -15.53 -16.25
CA GLN A 135 0.30 -15.58 -17.69
C GLN A 135 1.41 -16.58 -18.03
N PHE A 136 2.14 -17.07 -17.02
CA PHE A 136 3.24 -18.02 -17.19
C PHE A 136 2.84 -19.39 -16.61
N ASP A 137 3.14 -20.47 -17.33
CA ASP A 137 2.97 -21.85 -16.85
C ASP A 137 4.18 -22.29 -16.02
N ASP A 138 3.92 -22.58 -14.75
CA ASP A 138 4.92 -23.01 -13.78
C ASP A 138 5.52 -24.38 -14.10
N LYS A 139 4.82 -25.20 -14.90
CA LYS A 139 5.31 -26.52 -15.32
C LYS A 139 6.25 -26.43 -16.53
N HIS A 140 6.26 -25.30 -17.25
CA HIS A 140 7.08 -25.13 -18.43
C HIS A 140 8.42 -24.44 -18.08
N PRO A 141 9.57 -25.11 -18.23
CA PRO A 141 10.85 -24.61 -17.71
C PRO A 141 11.29 -23.28 -18.32
N LYS A 142 10.99 -23.03 -19.61
CA LYS A 142 11.29 -21.73 -20.24
C LYS A 142 10.37 -20.61 -19.74
N GLU A 143 9.10 -20.91 -19.46
CA GLU A 143 8.14 -19.90 -19.00
C GLU A 143 8.42 -19.54 -17.53
N LEU A 144 8.87 -20.51 -16.73
CA LEU A 144 9.33 -20.28 -15.35
C LEU A 144 10.50 -19.29 -15.27
N ILE A 145 11.50 -19.43 -16.17
CA ILE A 145 12.62 -18.47 -16.25
C ILE A 145 12.13 -17.11 -16.75
N ALA A 146 11.24 -17.09 -17.76
CA ALA A 146 10.66 -15.86 -18.28
C ALA A 146 9.84 -15.11 -17.21
N ARG A 147 9.12 -15.82 -16.33
CA ARG A 147 8.39 -15.27 -15.19
C ARG A 147 9.33 -14.53 -14.23
N GLY A 148 10.51 -15.12 -13.95
CA GLY A 148 11.54 -14.46 -13.14
C GLY A 148 12.03 -13.15 -13.78
N SER A 149 12.33 -13.18 -15.08
CA SER A 149 12.71 -11.98 -15.84
C SER A 149 11.61 -10.91 -15.85
N PHE A 150 10.35 -11.33 -16.03
CA PHE A 150 9.19 -10.44 -15.97
C PHE A 150 9.11 -9.69 -14.65
N PHE A 151 9.26 -10.38 -13.51
CA PHE A 151 9.22 -9.73 -12.20
C PHE A 151 10.41 -8.79 -11.94
N ASN A 152 11.59 -9.08 -12.50
CA ASN A 152 12.73 -8.17 -12.44
C ASN A 152 12.45 -6.87 -13.20
N TRP A 153 11.97 -6.97 -14.45
CA TRP A 153 11.59 -5.81 -15.26
C TRP A 153 10.42 -5.04 -14.67
N TRP A 154 9.45 -5.77 -14.12
CA TRP A 154 8.34 -5.20 -13.38
C TRP A 154 8.88 -4.34 -12.22
N TYR A 155 9.73 -4.89 -11.36
CA TYR A 155 10.28 -4.16 -10.22
C TYR A 155 11.07 -2.91 -10.65
N PHE A 156 11.96 -3.04 -11.64
CA PHE A 156 12.71 -1.92 -12.19
C PHE A 156 11.77 -0.81 -12.71
N THR A 157 10.76 -1.19 -13.50
CA THR A 157 9.76 -0.26 -14.04
C THR A 157 9.00 0.44 -12.92
N MET A 158 8.64 -0.28 -11.85
CA MET A 158 7.91 0.29 -10.73
C MET A 158 8.70 1.36 -10.03
N VAL A 159 9.97 1.11 -9.73
CA VAL A 159 10.79 2.12 -9.06
C VAL A 159 11.00 3.35 -9.95
N ALA A 160 11.31 3.14 -11.24
CA ALA A 160 11.46 4.25 -12.19
C ALA A 160 10.17 5.10 -12.30
N VAL A 161 9.01 4.46 -12.38
CA VAL A 161 7.71 5.14 -12.44
C VAL A 161 7.39 5.89 -11.15
N CYS A 162 7.61 5.29 -9.98
CA CYS A 162 7.34 5.96 -8.70
C CYS A 162 8.21 7.21 -8.55
N SER A 163 9.51 7.09 -8.82
CA SER A 163 10.43 8.22 -8.76
C SER A 163 10.08 9.31 -9.78
N ALA A 164 9.80 8.95 -11.04
CA ALA A 164 9.40 9.91 -12.05
C ALA A 164 8.07 10.60 -11.71
N THR A 165 7.12 9.86 -11.14
CA THR A 165 5.83 10.38 -10.67
C THR A 165 6.06 11.43 -9.58
N ILE A 166 6.81 11.09 -8.54
CA ILE A 166 7.08 12.02 -7.44
C ILE A 166 7.81 13.27 -7.96
N LEU A 167 8.79 13.15 -8.86
CA LEU A 167 9.48 14.32 -9.40
C LEU A 167 8.60 15.20 -10.29
N VAL A 168 7.91 14.61 -11.25
CA VAL A 168 7.18 15.34 -12.30
C VAL A 168 5.81 15.82 -11.81
N LEU A 169 5.01 14.94 -11.19
CA LEU A 169 3.64 15.30 -10.79
C LEU A 169 3.63 16.28 -9.64
N THR A 170 4.53 16.15 -8.66
CA THR A 170 4.59 17.12 -7.56
C THR A 170 5.05 18.49 -8.03
N TYR A 171 5.94 18.54 -9.03
CA TYR A 171 6.34 19.78 -9.70
C TYR A 171 5.16 20.46 -10.41
N ILE A 172 4.34 19.68 -11.15
CA ILE A 172 3.13 20.19 -11.79
C ILE A 172 2.11 20.67 -10.76
N GLN A 173 1.94 19.93 -9.66
CA GLN A 173 1.00 20.27 -8.59
C GLN A 173 1.37 21.59 -7.89
N ASP A 174 2.65 21.76 -7.54
CA ASP A 174 3.11 22.93 -6.78
C ASP A 174 3.30 24.18 -7.66
N ASN A 175 3.75 24.03 -8.91
CA ASN A 175 4.13 25.18 -9.77
C ASN A 175 3.10 25.54 -10.84
N TYR A 176 2.25 24.61 -11.29
CA TYR A 176 1.31 24.85 -12.38
C TYR A 176 -0.14 24.82 -11.90
N SER A 177 -0.65 23.65 -11.51
CA SER A 177 -2.05 23.49 -11.12
C SER A 177 -2.33 22.14 -10.48
N TRP A 178 -3.07 22.16 -9.37
CA TRP A 178 -3.66 20.97 -8.75
C TRP A 178 -4.64 20.24 -9.66
N VAL A 179 -5.31 20.95 -10.56
CA VAL A 179 -6.24 20.35 -11.54
C VAL A 179 -5.47 19.44 -12.49
N LEU A 180 -4.33 19.90 -13.01
CA LEU A 180 -3.46 19.07 -13.84
C LEU A 180 -2.83 17.94 -13.02
N GLY A 181 -2.42 18.23 -11.79
CA GLY A 181 -1.85 17.27 -10.86
C GLY A 181 -2.75 16.06 -10.56
N PHE A 182 -4.07 16.23 -10.50
CA PHE A 182 -5.03 15.12 -10.33
C PHE A 182 -5.60 14.60 -11.66
N GLY A 183 -5.65 15.46 -12.70
CA GLY A 183 -6.18 15.11 -14.01
C GLY A 183 -5.26 14.22 -14.84
N ILE A 184 -3.94 14.46 -14.81
CA ILE A 184 -2.96 13.65 -15.55
C ILE A 184 -3.04 12.17 -15.14
N PRO A 185 -3.05 11.81 -13.83
CA PRO A 185 -3.25 10.43 -13.42
C PRO A 185 -4.56 9.80 -13.94
N CYS A 186 -5.64 10.59 -14.04
CA CYS A 186 -6.91 10.11 -14.59
C CYS A 186 -6.74 9.66 -16.05
N VAL A 187 -6.10 10.49 -16.87
CA VAL A 187 -5.82 10.17 -18.28
C VAL A 187 -4.90 8.94 -18.40
N VAL A 188 -3.84 8.88 -17.58
CA VAL A 188 -2.92 7.73 -17.55
C VAL A 188 -3.66 6.44 -17.16
N MET A 189 -4.58 6.50 -16.20
CA MET A 189 -5.43 5.37 -15.81
C MET A 189 -6.37 4.91 -16.93
N ILE A 190 -6.99 5.84 -17.65
CA ILE A 190 -7.83 5.54 -18.83
C ILE A 190 -7.00 4.83 -19.90
N ILE A 191 -5.83 5.36 -20.24
CA ILE A 191 -4.91 4.73 -21.21
C ILE A 191 -4.48 3.35 -20.72
N GLY A 192 -4.14 3.23 -19.43
CA GLY A 192 -3.79 1.97 -18.80
C GLY A 192 -4.87 0.90 -18.98
N LEU A 193 -6.13 1.26 -18.68
CA LEU A 193 -7.29 0.39 -18.85
C LEU A 193 -7.52 0.01 -20.31
N ILE A 194 -7.43 0.96 -21.25
CA ILE A 194 -7.56 0.66 -22.69
C ILE A 194 -6.51 -0.37 -23.11
N VAL A 195 -5.23 -0.18 -22.75
CA VAL A 195 -4.14 -1.12 -23.06
C VAL A 195 -4.41 -2.51 -22.47
N PHE A 196 -4.96 -2.58 -21.25
CA PHE A 196 -5.32 -3.85 -20.63
C PHE A 196 -6.49 -4.54 -21.36
N LEU A 197 -7.52 -3.79 -21.75
CA LEU A 197 -8.64 -4.34 -22.51
C LEU A 197 -8.23 -4.81 -23.91
N LEU A 198 -7.29 -4.13 -24.57
CA LEU A 198 -6.75 -4.58 -25.86
C LEU A 198 -6.04 -5.94 -25.74
N GLY A 199 -5.48 -6.26 -24.58
CA GLY A 199 -4.87 -7.56 -24.29
C GLY A 199 -5.85 -8.69 -23.98
N THR A 200 -7.16 -8.44 -23.90
CA THR A 200 -8.14 -9.45 -23.44
C THR A 200 -8.05 -10.78 -24.19
N MET A 201 -7.84 -10.72 -25.51
CA MET A 201 -7.79 -11.91 -26.37
C MET A 201 -6.48 -12.71 -26.22
N THR A 202 -5.45 -12.14 -25.59
CA THR A 202 -4.15 -12.80 -25.41
C THR A 202 -3.94 -13.33 -23.99
N TYR A 203 -4.79 -12.95 -23.03
CA TYR A 203 -4.63 -13.36 -21.64
C TYR A 203 -5.03 -14.82 -21.39
N ARG A 204 -4.22 -15.49 -20.55
CA ARG A 204 -4.55 -16.78 -19.97
C ARG A 204 -5.41 -16.57 -18.72
N PHE A 205 -6.60 -17.15 -18.73
CA PHE A 205 -7.53 -17.10 -17.60
C PHE A 205 -7.42 -18.40 -16.80
N ASN A 206 -6.78 -18.34 -15.65
CA ASN A 206 -6.68 -19.49 -14.76
C ASN A 206 -7.96 -19.58 -13.90
N ILE A 207 -8.91 -20.41 -14.32
CA ILE A 207 -10.16 -20.62 -13.58
C ILE A 207 -9.90 -21.68 -12.50
N LYS A 208 -9.73 -21.24 -11.26
CA LYS A 208 -9.72 -22.15 -10.10
C LYS A 208 -11.15 -22.56 -9.77
N VAL A 209 -11.66 -23.59 -10.44
CA VAL A 209 -13.08 -24.00 -10.35
C VAL A 209 -13.45 -24.59 -8.98
N ASN A 210 -12.50 -25.14 -8.21
CA ASN A 210 -12.80 -25.93 -7.01
C ASN A 210 -12.06 -25.55 -5.71
N ASP A 211 -11.25 -24.48 -5.70
CA ASP A 211 -10.61 -24.04 -4.45
C ASP A 211 -11.53 -23.02 -3.75
N LYS A 212 -12.20 -23.44 -2.65
CA LYS A 212 -12.84 -22.50 -1.71
C LYS A 212 -11.81 -21.40 -1.39
N SER A 213 -12.19 -20.12 -1.49
CA SER A 213 -11.23 -19.01 -1.32
C SER A 213 -10.51 -19.15 0.03
N PRO A 214 -9.20 -18.88 0.12
CA PRO A 214 -8.46 -19.08 1.37
C PRO A 214 -9.12 -18.38 2.56
N PHE A 215 -9.68 -17.19 2.33
CA PHE A 215 -10.45 -16.44 3.33
C PHE A 215 -11.68 -17.21 3.85
N LEU A 216 -12.47 -17.82 2.97
CA LEU A 216 -13.62 -18.63 3.37
C LEU A 216 -13.17 -19.90 4.10
N ARG A 217 -12.12 -20.55 3.59
CA ARG A 217 -11.54 -21.77 4.17
C ARG A 217 -11.08 -21.54 5.61
N ILE A 218 -10.30 -20.49 5.82
CA ILE A 218 -9.77 -20.11 7.14
C ILE A 218 -10.89 -19.58 8.05
N GLY A 219 -11.80 -18.76 7.52
CA GLY A 219 -12.93 -18.21 8.27
C GLY A 219 -13.85 -19.31 8.82
N ARG A 220 -14.09 -20.36 8.01
CA ARG A 220 -14.86 -21.53 8.41
C ARG A 220 -14.27 -22.26 9.62
N VAL A 221 -12.94 -22.40 9.68
CA VAL A 221 -12.25 -23.00 10.84
C VAL A 221 -12.53 -22.22 12.12
N PHE A 222 -12.48 -20.88 12.07
CA PHE A 222 -12.80 -20.05 13.22
C PHE A 222 -14.27 -20.19 13.64
N VAL A 223 -15.19 -20.16 12.68
CA VAL A 223 -16.64 -20.33 12.95
C VAL A 223 -16.92 -21.70 13.57
N ALA A 224 -16.37 -22.78 13.00
CA ALA A 224 -16.54 -24.14 13.50
C ALA A 224 -15.94 -24.32 14.90
N ALA A 225 -14.74 -23.78 15.16
CA ALA A 225 -14.13 -23.81 16.49
C ALA A 225 -14.97 -23.08 17.55
N VAL A 226 -15.60 -21.95 17.19
CA VAL A 226 -16.49 -21.19 18.08
C VAL A 226 -17.80 -21.94 18.32
N LYS A 227 -18.42 -22.49 17.27
CA LYS A 227 -19.65 -23.31 17.36
C LYS A 227 -19.43 -24.50 18.30
N ASN A 228 -18.29 -25.16 18.19
CA ASN A 228 -17.91 -26.32 19.00
C ASN A 228 -17.24 -25.96 20.33
N ARG A 229 -17.22 -24.69 20.76
CA ARG A 229 -16.49 -24.23 21.96
C ARG A 229 -16.91 -24.95 23.24
N ARG A 230 -18.18 -25.35 23.35
CA ARG A 230 -18.75 -26.04 24.51
C ARG A 230 -18.53 -27.56 24.49
N ASN A 231 -18.16 -28.12 23.34
CA ASN A 231 -17.91 -29.55 23.22
C ASN A 231 -16.50 -29.86 23.73
N THR A 232 -16.41 -30.90 24.55
CA THR A 232 -15.13 -31.39 25.07
C THR A 232 -14.48 -32.23 23.98
N LEU A 233 -13.21 -31.95 23.67
CA LEU A 233 -12.42 -32.86 22.84
C LEU A 233 -12.16 -34.10 23.71
N SER A 234 -12.89 -35.19 23.51
CA SER A 234 -12.55 -36.46 24.11
C SER A 234 -11.14 -36.84 23.65
N SER A 235 -10.19 -37.02 24.57
CA SER A 235 -8.86 -37.57 24.29
C SER A 235 -8.97 -39.03 23.81
N PRO A 236 -7.93 -39.54 23.12
CA PRO A 236 -8.04 -40.19 21.82
C PRO A 236 -8.60 -41.61 21.93
N SER A 237 -9.69 -41.86 21.21
CA SER A 237 -10.10 -43.21 20.81
C SER A 237 -10.34 -43.21 19.30
N ILE A 238 -9.28 -43.03 18.53
CA ILE A 238 -9.23 -43.43 17.12
C ILE A 238 -7.85 -44.06 16.85
N GLU A 239 -7.66 -45.24 17.44
CA GLU A 239 -7.06 -46.40 16.78
C GLU A 239 -8.28 -47.18 16.23
N GLU A 240 -8.39 -47.69 15.02
CA GLU A 240 -7.49 -47.98 13.90
C GLU A 240 -8.43 -48.18 12.69
N GLU A 241 -8.17 -47.55 11.55
CA GLU A 241 -8.44 -48.22 10.27
C GLU A 241 -7.48 -47.70 9.20
N SER A 242 -6.55 -48.58 8.84
CA SER A 242 -5.69 -48.59 7.65
C SER A 242 -4.92 -47.31 7.29
N GLY A 243 -3.64 -47.28 7.68
CA GLY A 243 -2.59 -46.79 6.77
C GLY A 243 -2.11 -45.35 6.98
N GLY A 244 -1.59 -45.05 8.17
CA GLY A 244 -0.45 -44.16 8.34
C GLY A 244 -0.65 -42.67 8.04
N ILE A 245 -1.25 -41.95 8.98
CA ILE A 245 -0.81 -40.58 9.31
C ILE A 245 -0.60 -40.52 10.82
N VAL A 246 0.66 -40.66 11.21
CA VAL A 246 1.15 -40.30 12.54
C VAL A 246 0.58 -38.91 12.87
N LEU A 247 -0.01 -38.77 14.05
CA LEU A 247 -0.38 -37.49 14.67
C LEU A 247 0.91 -36.71 15.01
N CYS A 248 1.71 -36.44 13.98
CA CYS A 248 2.97 -35.74 14.06
C CYS A 248 2.66 -34.27 14.28
N GLN A 249 2.92 -33.83 15.52
CA GLN A 249 3.63 -32.57 15.72
C GLN A 249 2.86 -31.29 15.34
N GLY A 250 1.54 -31.30 15.44
CA GLY A 250 0.75 -30.05 15.47
C GLY A 250 1.13 -29.22 16.70
N SER A 251 1.38 -27.92 16.53
CA SER A 251 1.80 -27.06 17.65
C SER A 251 0.76 -27.07 18.76
N LYS A 252 1.23 -27.19 20.02
CA LYS A 252 0.40 -27.07 21.23
C LYS A 252 -0.22 -25.67 21.38
N GLN A 253 0.22 -24.67 20.60
CA GLN A 253 -0.39 -23.34 20.56
C GLN A 253 -1.71 -23.34 19.79
N PHE A 254 -2.69 -22.61 20.32
CA PHE A 254 -4.04 -22.44 19.74
C PHE A 254 -4.85 -23.75 19.64
N ASN A 255 -4.74 -24.64 20.63
CA ASN A 255 -5.50 -25.91 20.68
C ASN A 255 -7.02 -25.74 20.60
N PHE A 256 -7.55 -24.56 20.92
CA PHE A 256 -9.00 -24.31 20.77
C PHE A 256 -9.47 -24.45 19.32
N LEU A 257 -8.60 -24.23 18.32
CA LEU A 257 -8.93 -24.42 16.90
C LEU A 257 -9.09 -25.89 16.52
N ASN A 258 -8.53 -26.83 17.28
CA ASN A 258 -8.75 -28.26 17.05
C ASN A 258 -10.22 -28.66 17.22
N LYS A 259 -11.02 -27.84 17.92
CA LYS A 259 -12.47 -28.06 18.05
C LYS A 259 -13.22 -27.90 16.72
N ALA A 260 -12.61 -27.27 15.71
CA ALA A 260 -13.15 -27.20 14.36
C ALA A 260 -13.21 -28.56 13.64
N LEU A 261 -12.44 -29.55 14.12
CA LEU A 261 -12.41 -30.92 13.59
C LEU A 261 -13.61 -31.76 14.08
N LEU A 262 -14.35 -31.28 15.09
CA LEU A 262 -15.52 -31.99 15.58
C LEU A 262 -16.68 -31.82 14.59
N ALA A 263 -17.19 -32.94 14.07
CA ALA A 263 -18.41 -32.94 13.29
C ALA A 263 -19.60 -32.52 14.17
N PRO A 264 -20.42 -31.54 13.74
CA PRO A 264 -21.74 -31.35 14.34
C PRO A 264 -22.56 -32.64 14.26
N GLU A 265 -23.22 -33.04 15.34
CA GLU A 265 -24.17 -34.16 15.29
C GLU A 265 -25.27 -33.82 14.26
N GLY A 266 -25.31 -34.56 13.15
CA GLY A 266 -26.32 -34.42 12.07
C GLY A 266 -25.94 -33.53 10.87
N SER A 267 -24.68 -33.09 10.71
CA SER A 267 -24.25 -32.34 9.51
C SER A 267 -23.67 -33.23 8.41
N GLU A 268 -23.88 -32.84 7.15
CA GLU A 268 -23.22 -33.49 5.99
C GLU A 268 -21.68 -33.40 6.07
N GLU A 269 -20.98 -34.38 5.49
CA GLU A 269 -19.51 -34.49 5.50
C GLU A 269 -18.80 -33.23 5.00
N ASP A 270 -19.42 -32.45 4.12
CA ASP A 270 -18.89 -31.19 3.58
C ASP A 270 -18.90 -30.02 4.59
N GLU A 271 -19.40 -30.20 5.83
CA GLU A 271 -19.32 -29.24 6.95
C GLU A 271 -18.14 -29.48 7.92
N THR A 272 -17.39 -30.57 7.80
CA THR A 272 -16.19 -30.81 8.64
C THR A 272 -14.93 -30.12 8.10
N CYS A 273 -14.15 -29.47 8.97
CA CYS A 273 -12.86 -28.86 8.59
C CYS A 273 -11.75 -29.90 8.58
N THR A 274 -10.80 -29.79 7.66
CA THR A 274 -9.65 -30.73 7.60
C THR A 274 -8.52 -30.31 8.55
N LEU A 275 -7.65 -31.25 8.94
CA LEU A 275 -6.49 -30.97 9.78
C LEU A 275 -5.56 -29.91 9.17
N ASN A 276 -5.38 -29.95 7.85
CA ASN A 276 -4.55 -28.98 7.13
C ASN A 276 -5.11 -27.56 7.23
N GLU A 277 -6.43 -27.38 7.09
CA GLU A 277 -7.09 -26.08 7.23
C GLU A 277 -6.92 -25.52 8.66
N VAL A 278 -6.98 -26.39 9.67
CA VAL A 278 -6.77 -26.01 11.06
C VAL A 278 -5.32 -25.57 11.31
N GLU A 279 -4.33 -26.31 10.81
CA GLU A 279 -2.92 -25.92 10.96
C GLU A 279 -2.57 -24.66 10.17
N GLU A 280 -3.18 -24.44 9.00
CA GLU A 280 -3.06 -23.17 8.27
C GLU A 280 -3.63 -22.00 9.08
N ALA A 281 -4.81 -22.14 9.68
CA ALA A 281 -5.40 -21.11 10.54
C ALA A 281 -4.51 -20.82 11.77
N LYS A 282 -3.93 -21.86 12.39
CA LYS A 282 -2.96 -21.69 13.48
C LYS A 282 -1.70 -20.97 13.00
N ALA A 283 -1.19 -21.28 11.81
CA ALA A 283 -0.02 -20.61 11.26
C ALA A 283 -0.28 -19.11 11.07
N ILE A 284 -1.47 -18.73 10.59
CA ILE A 284 -1.88 -17.31 10.49
C ILE A 284 -1.91 -16.65 11.86
N LEU A 285 -2.47 -17.29 12.89
CA LEU A 285 -2.46 -16.74 14.26
C LEU A 285 -1.03 -16.54 14.79
N ARG A 286 -0.07 -17.41 14.44
CA ARG A 286 1.35 -17.25 14.81
C ARG A 286 2.02 -16.06 14.11
N LEU A 287 1.51 -15.63 12.95
CA LEU A 287 2.03 -14.47 12.22
C LEU A 287 1.49 -13.15 12.78
N ILE A 288 0.33 -13.13 13.44
CA ILE A 288 -0.29 -11.90 13.97
C ILE A 288 0.65 -11.12 14.91
N PRO A 289 1.33 -11.73 15.90
CA PRO A 289 2.25 -10.99 16.76
C PRO A 289 3.42 -10.37 15.99
N ILE A 290 3.98 -11.10 15.01
CA ILE A 290 5.07 -10.60 14.17
C ILE A 290 4.58 -9.40 13.36
N TRP A 291 3.43 -9.53 12.69
CA TRP A 291 2.80 -8.45 11.95
C TRP A 291 2.52 -7.22 12.82
N ALA A 292 2.01 -7.42 14.05
CA ALA A 292 1.74 -6.33 14.97
C ALA A 292 3.02 -5.57 15.37
N THR A 293 4.13 -6.27 15.61
CA THR A 293 5.42 -5.60 15.89
C THR A 293 5.96 -4.81 14.70
N CYS A 294 5.65 -5.23 13.47
CA CYS A 294 6.04 -4.48 12.26
C CYS A 294 5.29 -3.14 12.10
N LEU A 295 4.14 -2.94 12.78
CA LEU A 295 3.41 -1.67 12.72
C LEU A 295 4.24 -0.47 13.21
N VAL A 296 5.20 -0.70 14.11
CA VAL A 296 6.13 0.33 14.59
C VAL A 296 6.91 0.95 13.45
N TYR A 297 7.36 0.14 12.48
CA TYR A 297 8.03 0.65 11.29
C TYR A 297 7.09 1.52 10.44
N GLY A 298 5.80 1.17 10.37
CA GLY A 298 4.78 1.95 9.69
C GLY A 298 4.65 3.39 10.23
N ILE A 299 4.83 3.59 11.55
CA ILE A 299 4.82 4.92 12.18
C ILE A 299 5.95 5.80 11.63
N VAL A 300 7.16 5.22 11.51
CA VAL A 300 8.33 5.92 10.97
C VAL A 300 8.15 6.20 9.49
N PHE A 301 7.66 5.21 8.73
CA PHE A 301 7.43 5.33 7.30
C PHE A 301 6.38 6.40 6.95
N ALA A 302 5.33 6.54 7.77
CA ALA A 302 4.29 7.55 7.60
C ALA A 302 4.81 9.01 7.65
N GLN A 303 5.94 9.26 8.32
CA GLN A 303 6.54 10.59 8.42
C GLN A 303 7.01 11.13 7.06
N VAL A 304 7.40 10.23 6.14
CA VAL A 304 7.96 10.57 4.82
C VAL A 304 6.98 11.38 3.98
N PHE A 305 5.71 10.96 3.94
CA PHE A 305 4.67 11.61 3.15
C PHE A 305 4.03 12.82 3.85
N THR A 306 4.33 13.02 5.14
CA THR A 306 3.69 14.03 5.97
C THR A 306 4.71 15.05 6.49
N PHE A 307 5.21 14.86 7.71
CA PHE A 307 6.04 15.83 8.40
C PHE A 307 7.36 16.12 7.68
N PHE A 308 7.98 15.15 7.00
CA PHE A 308 9.20 15.39 6.25
C PHE A 308 8.97 16.28 5.01
N THR A 309 7.86 16.07 4.29
CA THR A 309 7.44 16.98 3.21
C THR A 309 7.20 18.39 3.75
N LYS A 310 6.53 18.52 4.90
CA LYS A 310 6.25 19.82 5.52
C LYS A 310 7.53 20.51 6.02
N GLN A 311 8.45 19.76 6.63
CA GLN A 311 9.76 20.25 7.05
C GLN A 311 10.54 20.76 5.84
N GLY A 312 10.61 19.97 4.77
CA GLY A 312 11.28 20.32 3.52
C GLY A 312 10.75 21.63 2.90
N LYS A 313 9.46 21.94 3.07
CA LYS A 313 8.88 23.21 2.58
C LYS A 313 9.55 24.44 3.18
N SER A 314 9.98 24.35 4.45
CA SER A 314 10.65 25.43 5.18
C SER A 314 12.18 25.42 5.04
N MET A 315 12.73 24.52 4.23
CA MET A 315 14.18 24.42 4.00
C MET A 315 14.53 24.97 2.62
N GLU A 316 15.78 25.41 2.48
CA GLU A 316 16.34 25.78 1.18
C GLU A 316 16.37 24.55 0.26
N ARG A 317 15.81 24.71 -0.94
CA ARG A 317 15.56 23.64 -1.91
C ARG A 317 16.08 23.98 -3.32
N THR A 318 16.91 25.00 -3.41
CA THR A 318 17.48 25.47 -4.68
C THR A 318 18.61 24.53 -5.11
N ILE A 319 18.47 23.90 -6.28
CA ILE A 319 19.53 23.05 -6.85
C ILE A 319 20.37 23.84 -7.86
N PHE A 320 19.70 24.67 -8.67
CA PHE A 320 20.32 25.57 -9.63
C PHE A 320 19.73 26.97 -9.45
N PRO A 321 20.46 28.04 -9.79
CA PRO A 321 19.92 29.40 -9.71
C PRO A 321 18.58 29.51 -10.44
N GLY A 322 17.52 29.88 -9.71
CA GLY A 322 16.16 30.01 -10.25
C GLY A 322 15.34 28.71 -10.32
N PHE A 323 15.83 27.59 -9.81
CA PHE A 323 15.10 26.32 -9.76
C PHE A 323 15.06 25.71 -8.36
N ASP A 324 13.88 25.79 -7.75
CA ASP A 324 13.56 25.16 -6.47
C ASP A 324 12.80 23.86 -6.71
N ILE A 325 13.31 22.75 -6.14
CA ILE A 325 12.56 21.49 -6.20
C ILE A 325 11.36 21.52 -5.26
N PRO A 326 10.21 20.93 -5.64
CA PRO A 326 9.06 20.77 -4.75
C PRO A 326 9.45 20.05 -3.45
N PRO A 327 8.84 20.38 -2.30
CA PRO A 327 9.16 19.72 -1.03
C PRO A 327 8.90 18.21 -1.09
N ALA A 328 7.82 17.81 -1.75
CA ALA A 328 7.46 16.40 -1.91
C ALA A 328 8.48 15.62 -2.77
N SER A 329 9.20 16.30 -3.67
CA SER A 329 10.23 15.65 -4.50
C SER A 329 11.39 15.06 -3.70
N LEU A 330 11.62 15.54 -2.48
CA LEU A 330 12.63 14.98 -1.55
C LEU A 330 12.37 13.50 -1.23
N GLN A 331 11.13 13.03 -1.36
CA GLN A 331 10.79 11.62 -1.15
C GLN A 331 11.53 10.69 -2.13
N THR A 332 11.87 11.19 -3.34
CA THR A 332 12.64 10.44 -4.35
C THR A 332 14.02 9.99 -3.86
N ILE A 333 14.59 10.67 -2.85
CA ILE A 333 15.84 10.27 -2.22
C ILE A 333 15.70 8.86 -1.60
N THR A 334 14.53 8.54 -1.05
CA THR A 334 14.23 7.21 -0.49
C THR A 334 14.24 6.15 -1.57
N ASP A 335 13.58 6.42 -2.71
CA ASP A 335 13.55 5.49 -3.84
C ASP A 335 14.95 5.26 -4.41
N LEU A 336 15.72 6.34 -4.59
CA LEU A 336 17.10 6.26 -5.07
C LEU A 336 17.98 5.45 -4.11
N ALA A 337 17.83 5.65 -2.81
CA ALA A 337 18.55 4.87 -1.81
C ALA A 337 18.18 3.38 -1.90
N ILE A 338 16.91 3.02 -2.11
CA ILE A 338 16.48 1.63 -2.31
C ILE A 338 17.13 1.03 -3.56
N VAL A 339 17.15 1.76 -4.68
CA VAL A 339 17.78 1.31 -5.93
C VAL A 339 19.28 1.09 -5.78
N LEU A 340 19.96 1.96 -5.05
CA LEU A 340 21.41 1.87 -4.85
C LEU A 340 21.80 0.81 -3.83
N ILE A 341 21.04 0.68 -2.74
CA ILE A 341 21.33 -0.25 -1.64
C ILE A 341 20.95 -1.68 -2.02
N SER A 342 19.90 -1.91 -2.82
CA SER A 342 19.45 -3.28 -3.14
C SER A 342 20.53 -4.14 -3.83
N PRO A 343 21.23 -3.66 -4.88
CA PRO A 343 22.34 -4.40 -5.48
C PRO A 343 23.51 -4.60 -4.51
N VAL A 344 23.82 -3.61 -3.66
CA VAL A 344 24.87 -3.74 -2.64
C VAL A 344 24.50 -4.83 -1.63
N TYR A 345 23.24 -4.85 -1.20
CA TYR A 345 22.72 -5.87 -0.29
C TYR A 345 22.82 -7.25 -0.94
N ASP A 346 22.33 -7.42 -2.17
CA ASP A 346 22.27 -8.73 -2.82
C ASP A 346 23.63 -9.24 -3.32
N ARG A 347 24.53 -8.35 -3.76
CA ARG A 347 25.83 -8.73 -4.35
C ARG A 347 26.99 -8.72 -3.37
N ILE A 348 26.90 -7.96 -2.28
CA ILE A 348 27.97 -7.83 -1.29
C ILE A 348 27.53 -8.43 0.04
N PHE A 349 26.45 -7.91 0.63
CA PHE A 349 26.03 -8.35 1.96
C PHE A 349 25.58 -9.82 1.98
N VAL A 350 24.72 -10.25 1.06
CA VAL A 350 24.17 -11.62 1.05
C VAL A 350 25.27 -12.68 0.88
N PRO A 351 26.23 -12.58 -0.07
CA PRO A 351 27.31 -13.55 -0.18
C PRO A 351 28.23 -13.58 1.04
N VAL A 352 28.59 -12.41 1.60
CA VAL A 352 29.41 -12.33 2.81
C VAL A 352 28.69 -12.94 4.01
N ALA A 353 27.44 -12.54 4.26
CA ALA A 353 26.64 -13.10 5.34
C ALA A 353 26.43 -14.61 5.16
N ARG A 354 26.15 -15.09 3.93
CA ARG A 354 26.01 -16.52 3.63
C ARG A 354 27.28 -17.29 3.95
N SER A 355 28.46 -16.73 3.64
CA SER A 355 29.75 -17.36 3.95
C SER A 355 29.98 -17.52 5.46
N LEU A 356 29.41 -16.63 6.28
CA LEU A 356 29.54 -16.65 7.73
C LEU A 356 28.44 -17.47 8.43
N THR A 357 27.20 -17.39 7.96
CA THR A 357 26.04 -18.01 8.63
C THR A 357 25.67 -19.38 8.06
N GLY A 358 26.12 -19.71 6.84
CA GLY A 358 25.68 -20.89 6.10
C GLY A 358 24.24 -20.81 5.56
N ILE A 359 23.52 -19.69 5.76
CA ILE A 359 22.12 -19.55 5.36
C ILE A 359 22.04 -19.08 3.90
N PRO A 360 21.23 -19.69 3.02
CA PRO A 360 21.10 -19.29 1.62
C PRO A 360 20.74 -17.80 1.42
N SER A 361 19.89 -17.23 2.27
CA SER A 361 19.52 -15.81 2.23
C SER A 361 20.52 -14.87 2.92
N GLY A 362 21.65 -15.38 3.43
CA GLY A 362 22.62 -14.64 4.24
C GLY A 362 22.20 -14.49 5.70
N ILE A 363 21.01 -13.93 5.94
CA ILE A 363 20.38 -13.87 7.26
C ILE A 363 18.93 -14.36 7.17
N THR A 364 18.33 -14.72 8.31
CA THR A 364 16.92 -15.12 8.36
C THR A 364 15.99 -13.94 8.07
N MET A 365 14.77 -14.22 7.58
CA MET A 365 13.77 -13.17 7.33
C MET A 365 13.41 -12.39 8.60
N LEU A 366 13.31 -13.07 9.75
CA LEU A 366 12.99 -12.42 11.02
C LEU A 366 14.14 -11.50 11.48
N GLN A 367 15.40 -11.90 11.30
CA GLN A 367 16.54 -11.02 11.56
C GLN A 367 16.53 -9.79 10.65
N ARG A 368 16.19 -9.96 9.36
CA ARG A 368 16.07 -8.84 8.42
C ARG A 368 15.00 -7.84 8.86
N ILE A 369 13.81 -8.33 9.25
CA ILE A 369 12.71 -7.51 9.76
C ILE A 369 13.13 -6.78 11.05
N GLY A 370 13.63 -7.52 12.05
CA GLY A 370 14.04 -6.96 13.33
C GLY A 370 15.16 -5.91 13.19
N THR A 371 16.13 -6.16 12.32
CA THR A 371 17.21 -5.20 12.03
C THR A 371 16.66 -3.93 11.39
N GLY A 372 15.71 -4.04 10.45
CA GLY A 372 15.07 -2.88 9.83
C GLY A 372 14.29 -2.02 10.83
N ILE A 373 13.53 -2.64 11.73
CA ILE A 373 12.81 -1.95 12.82
C ILE A 373 13.81 -1.28 13.78
N PHE A 374 14.92 -1.94 14.09
CA PHE A 374 15.96 -1.35 14.95
C PHE A 374 16.63 -0.14 14.29
N LEU A 375 16.97 -0.24 13.00
CA LEU A 375 17.57 0.86 12.24
C LEU A 375 16.64 2.07 12.10
N SER A 376 15.33 1.85 12.02
CA SER A 376 14.36 2.96 11.90
C SER A 376 14.34 3.86 13.15
N ILE A 377 14.74 3.36 14.32
CA ILE A 377 14.90 4.17 15.54
C ILE A 377 15.96 5.25 15.32
N PHE A 378 17.10 4.90 14.73
CA PHE A 378 18.17 5.86 14.44
C PHE A 378 17.71 6.91 13.42
N THR A 379 16.91 6.53 12.43
CA THR A 379 16.31 7.47 11.48
C THR A 379 15.48 8.54 12.19
N VAL A 380 14.64 8.14 13.15
CA VAL A 380 13.83 9.10 13.92
C VAL A 380 14.69 9.97 14.82
N ILE A 381 15.74 9.41 15.45
CA ILE A 381 16.69 10.20 16.25
C ILE A 381 17.38 11.26 15.40
N VAL A 382 17.90 10.90 14.23
CA VAL A 382 18.54 11.84 13.31
C VAL A 382 17.55 12.90 12.84
N ALA A 383 16.32 12.53 12.49
CA ALA A 383 15.28 13.48 12.10
C ALA A 383 14.96 14.48 13.22
N ALA A 384 14.87 14.01 14.47
CA ALA A 384 14.65 14.87 15.62
C ALA A 384 15.82 15.85 15.85
N LEU A 385 17.06 15.39 15.72
CA LEU A 385 18.25 16.25 15.82
C LEU A 385 18.28 17.32 14.72
N VAL A 386 17.92 16.95 13.48
CA VAL A 386 17.83 17.89 12.36
C VAL A 386 16.75 18.95 12.63
N GLU A 387 15.59 18.54 13.15
CA GLU A 387 14.51 19.49 13.47
C GLU A 387 14.89 20.44 14.63
N ILE A 388 15.56 19.94 15.67
CA ILE A 388 16.09 20.78 16.74
C ILE A 388 17.05 21.84 16.18
N LYS A 389 17.95 21.45 15.27
CA LYS A 389 18.87 22.39 14.62
C LYS A 389 18.10 23.42 13.79
N ARG A 390 17.14 22.98 12.98
CA ARG A 390 16.32 23.86 12.13
C ARG A 390 15.56 24.90 12.96
N LEU A 391 14.94 24.49 14.07
CA LEU A 391 14.22 25.40 14.97
C LEU A 391 15.14 26.41 15.66
N LYS A 392 16.33 25.99 16.10
CA LYS A 392 17.33 26.91 16.68
C LYS A 392 17.77 27.95 15.66
N THR A 393 18.04 27.54 14.42
CA THR A 393 18.38 28.48 13.34
C THR A 393 17.21 29.40 13.02
N ALA A 394 15.96 28.91 12.99
CA ALA A 394 14.80 29.79 12.83
C ALA A 394 14.68 30.84 13.95
N GLN A 395 15.01 30.49 15.20
CA GLN A 395 15.06 31.42 16.33
C GLN A 395 16.17 32.46 16.18
N GLU A 396 17.37 32.04 15.80
CA GLU A 396 18.53 32.93 15.60
C GLU A 396 18.31 33.96 14.50
N TYR A 397 17.48 33.64 13.50
CA TYR A 397 17.13 34.53 12.39
C TYR A 397 15.76 35.20 12.57
N GLU A 398 15.10 35.04 13.72
CA GLU A 398 13.76 35.60 14.03
C GLU A 398 12.66 35.19 13.03
N LEU A 399 12.79 33.97 12.46
CA LEU A 399 11.88 33.41 11.45
C LEU A 399 10.79 32.49 12.03
N VAL A 400 10.68 32.39 13.36
CA VAL A 400 9.80 31.42 14.04
C VAL A 400 8.32 31.67 13.74
N ASP A 401 7.93 32.94 13.69
CA ASP A 401 6.52 33.34 13.52
C ASP A 401 6.12 33.51 12.04
N ASP A 402 7.05 33.34 11.10
CA ASP A 402 6.76 33.39 9.67
C ASP A 402 6.44 31.97 9.13
N PRO A 403 5.17 31.68 8.80
CA PRO A 403 4.76 30.35 8.31
C PRO A 403 5.30 30.02 6.91
N ASN A 404 5.86 31.01 6.19
CA ASN A 404 6.41 30.87 4.85
C ASN A 404 7.93 31.06 4.80
N ALA A 405 8.59 31.31 5.93
CA ALA A 405 10.03 31.50 5.96
C ALA A 405 10.80 30.26 5.51
N ILE A 406 11.89 30.51 4.80
CA ILE A 406 12.89 29.52 4.44
C ILE A 406 14.04 29.66 5.43
N VAL A 407 14.36 28.57 6.14
CA VAL A 407 15.43 28.53 7.13
C VAL A 407 16.75 28.19 6.43
N PRO A 408 17.75 29.09 6.45
CA PRO A 408 19.05 28.84 5.84
C PRO A 408 19.84 27.87 6.73
N MET A 409 19.92 26.61 6.33
CA MET A 409 20.56 25.55 7.12
C MET A 409 22.10 25.50 6.96
N SER A 410 22.65 26.34 6.08
CA SER A 410 24.09 26.51 5.86
C SER A 410 24.74 27.35 6.97
N PRO A 411 25.93 26.99 7.47
CA PRO A 411 26.67 27.84 8.41
C PRO A 411 27.03 29.17 7.75
N LYS A 412 26.95 30.26 8.53
CA LYS A 412 27.41 31.61 8.11
C LYS A 412 28.91 31.66 7.89
#